data_AF-W4HR70-F1
#
_entry.id   AF-W4HR70-F1
#
_cell.length_a   1.000
_cell.length_b   1.000
_cell.length_c   1.000
_cell.angle_alpha   90.00
_cell.angle_beta   90.00
_cell.angle_gamma   90.00
#
_symmetry.space_group_name_H-M   'P 1'
#
loop_
_entity.id
_entity.type
_entity.pdbx_description
1 polymer ?
#
loop_
_entity_poly.entity_id
_entity_poly.type
_entity_poly.pdbx_seq_one_letter_code
_entity_poly.pdbx_strand_id
1 'polypeptide(L)'
;MGKRDADLYVRGMTRADVPTVLITGDTAEARALAAAWPGACRVERVSDQAALAGAAACVAAEHPCDPRAADTVRHARAAGVAVLRLCRPGWHPRGARRWHVLRRASDLTRTIPPGAHVFAATGREEEVVLRRLRATVYLRRRGGRDAPPGLIAVEGTPPFTIADEMRLFGELGIGWLVLRDAGGEGARPKLDAARALGLHIALIARPALPNAPVARTSKEALRWLRQILPSDA
;
A
#
# COMPACT_ATOMS: atom_id res chain seq x y z
N MET A 1 -42.73 -17.78 -50.49
CA MET A 1 -41.54 -17.14 -51.11
C MET A 1 -41.15 -15.99 -50.21
N GLY A 2 -40.07 -15.90 -49.45
CA GLY A 2 -38.86 -16.70 -49.27
C GLY A 2 -38.04 -15.92 -48.24
N LYS A 3 -37.96 -16.42 -46.99
CA LYS A 3 -36.93 -16.05 -46.03
C LYS A 3 -35.62 -16.72 -46.45
N ARG A 4 -34.49 -16.01 -46.31
CA ARG A 4 -33.07 -16.43 -46.28
C ARG A 4 -32.26 -15.15 -46.55
N ASP A 5 -31.21 -14.74 -45.85
CA ASP A 5 -30.36 -15.32 -44.81
C ASP A 5 -29.70 -14.16 -44.07
N ALA A 6 -29.61 -14.24 -42.74
CA ALA A 6 -28.57 -13.59 -41.94
C ALA A 6 -28.55 -14.23 -40.54
N ASP A 7 -28.41 -15.56 -40.49
CA ASP A 7 -27.96 -16.26 -39.29
C ASP A 7 -26.43 -16.19 -39.27
N LEU A 8 -25.89 -15.30 -38.45
CA LEU A 8 -24.53 -15.41 -37.92
C LEU A 8 -24.59 -15.14 -36.40
N TYR A 9 -24.78 -16.24 -35.67
CA TYR A 9 -24.44 -16.48 -34.26
C TYR A 9 -24.26 -15.23 -33.37
N VAL A 10 -25.37 -14.70 -32.88
CA VAL A 10 -25.40 -14.11 -31.53
C VAL A 10 -26.08 -15.12 -30.63
N ARG A 11 -25.30 -16.07 -30.09
CA ARG A 11 -25.75 -16.83 -28.92
C ARG A 11 -25.98 -15.80 -27.81
N GLY A 12 -27.22 -15.72 -27.34
CA GLY A 12 -27.63 -14.83 -26.28
C GLY A 12 -26.75 -15.00 -25.04
N MET A 13 -26.03 -13.93 -24.68
CA MET A 13 -25.61 -13.69 -23.31
C MET A 13 -26.60 -12.70 -22.74
N THR A 14 -27.63 -13.23 -22.07
CA THR A 14 -28.39 -12.45 -21.11
C THR A 14 -27.45 -12.00 -19.98
N ARG A 15 -27.81 -10.88 -19.36
CA ARG A 15 -27.12 -10.20 -18.25
C ARG A 15 -27.12 -11.06 -16.95
N ALA A 16 -26.62 -12.28 -17.04
CA ALA A 16 -26.67 -13.31 -16.01
C ALA A 16 -25.48 -13.20 -15.05
N ASP A 17 -25.78 -12.83 -13.80
CA ASP A 17 -25.29 -13.41 -12.54
C ASP A 17 -23.81 -13.83 -12.40
N VAL A 18 -22.86 -13.10 -12.97
CA VAL A 18 -21.47 -13.21 -12.52
C VAL A 18 -21.30 -12.34 -11.27
N PRO A 19 -21.03 -12.89 -10.07
CA PRO A 19 -20.75 -12.10 -8.90
C PRO A 19 -19.49 -11.28 -9.16
N THR A 20 -19.68 -9.98 -9.39
CA THR A 20 -18.58 -9.09 -9.72
C THR A 20 -17.72 -8.88 -8.47
N VAL A 21 -16.42 -9.13 -8.59
CA VAL A 21 -15.44 -8.79 -7.55
C VAL A 21 -14.97 -7.35 -7.76
N LEU A 22 -14.99 -6.52 -6.71
CA LEU A 22 -14.37 -5.20 -6.73
C LEU A 22 -13.05 -5.24 -5.98
N ILE A 23 -11.94 -4.93 -6.66
CA ILE A 23 -10.60 -4.83 -6.05
C ILE A 23 -10.20 -3.36 -6.03
N THR A 24 -9.73 -2.85 -4.89
CA THR A 24 -9.24 -1.47 -4.78
C THR A 24 -7.71 -1.40 -4.78
N GLY A 25 -7.16 -0.23 -5.03
CA GLY A 25 -5.70 0.00 -4.98
C GLY A 25 -4.94 -0.54 -6.19
N ASP A 26 -3.63 -0.26 -6.20
CA ASP A 26 -2.72 -0.55 -7.33
C ASP A 26 -1.47 -1.33 -6.88
N THR A 27 -1.52 -1.90 -5.67
CA THR A 27 -0.43 -2.69 -5.10
C THR A 27 -0.08 -3.90 -5.99
N ALA A 28 1.12 -4.45 -5.83
CA ALA A 28 1.52 -5.64 -6.58
C ALA A 28 0.57 -6.81 -6.30
N GLU A 29 0.10 -6.92 -5.06
CA GLU A 29 -0.85 -7.94 -4.60
C GLU A 29 -2.24 -7.72 -5.20
N ALA A 30 -2.72 -6.47 -5.27
CA ALA A 30 -3.98 -6.13 -5.93
C ALA A 30 -3.96 -6.53 -7.41
N ARG A 31 -2.89 -6.15 -8.12
CA ARG A 31 -2.71 -6.50 -9.55
C ARG A 31 -2.59 -8.01 -9.76
N ALA A 32 -1.84 -8.70 -8.91
CA ALA A 32 -1.72 -10.15 -8.98
C ALA A 32 -3.05 -10.87 -8.70
N LEU A 33 -3.87 -10.35 -7.77
CA LEU A 33 -5.19 -10.90 -7.52
C LEU A 33 -6.12 -10.67 -8.72
N ALA A 34 -6.16 -9.46 -9.25
CA ALA A 34 -6.99 -9.11 -10.41
C ALA A 34 -6.64 -9.99 -11.63
N ALA A 35 -5.35 -10.26 -11.87
CA ALA A 35 -4.90 -11.13 -12.95
C ALA A 35 -5.19 -12.62 -12.72
N ALA A 36 -5.30 -13.06 -11.46
CA ALA A 36 -5.52 -14.47 -11.11
C ALA A 36 -7.00 -14.84 -10.92
N TRP A 37 -7.89 -13.85 -10.81
CA TRP A 37 -9.32 -14.07 -10.67
C TRP A 37 -9.94 -14.43 -12.03
N PRO A 38 -10.60 -15.59 -12.17
CA PRO A 38 -11.12 -16.05 -13.47
C PRO A 38 -12.45 -15.40 -13.86
N GLY A 39 -13.20 -14.83 -12.91
CA GLY A 39 -14.52 -14.24 -13.13
C GLY A 39 -14.48 -12.74 -13.41
N ALA A 40 -15.66 -12.11 -13.49
CA ALA A 40 -15.77 -10.67 -13.67
C ALA A 40 -15.18 -9.90 -12.47
N CYS A 41 -14.31 -8.93 -12.76
CA CYS A 41 -13.68 -8.08 -11.76
C CYS A 41 -13.62 -6.61 -12.22
N ARG A 42 -13.86 -5.69 -11.29
CA ARG A 42 -13.63 -4.25 -11.45
C ARG A 42 -12.48 -3.81 -10.56
N VAL A 43 -11.55 -3.03 -11.10
CA VAL A 43 -10.47 -2.40 -10.32
C VAL A 43 -10.73 -0.91 -10.27
N GLU A 44 -11.21 -0.43 -9.13
CA GLU A 44 -11.63 0.96 -8.97
C GLU A 44 -11.52 1.42 -7.51
N ARG A 45 -11.63 2.73 -7.29
CA ARG A 45 -11.68 3.29 -5.94
C ARG A 45 -13.11 3.28 -5.41
N VAL A 46 -13.27 2.97 -4.13
CA VAL A 46 -14.56 3.08 -3.42
C VAL A 46 -14.63 4.43 -2.70
N SER A 47 -15.31 5.41 -3.30
CA SER A 47 -15.58 6.71 -2.67
C SER A 47 -16.79 6.70 -1.73
N ASP A 48 -17.74 5.80 -1.98
CA ASP A 48 -19.03 5.69 -1.32
C ASP A 48 -19.61 4.28 -1.56
N GLN A 49 -20.84 4.04 -1.07
CA GLN A 49 -21.54 2.76 -1.23
C GLN A 49 -21.99 2.48 -2.67
N ALA A 50 -22.23 3.51 -3.49
CA ALA A 50 -22.73 3.33 -4.85
C ALA A 50 -21.66 2.71 -5.77
N ALA A 51 -20.38 2.97 -5.52
CA ALA A 51 -19.27 2.30 -6.21
C ALA A 51 -19.34 0.75 -6.10
N LEU A 52 -19.92 0.25 -5.00
CA LEU A 52 -20.06 -1.19 -4.72
C LEU A 52 -21.31 -1.82 -5.35
N ALA A 53 -22.12 -1.05 -6.08
CA ALA A 53 -23.33 -1.58 -6.73
C ALA A 53 -22.98 -2.77 -7.65
N GLY A 54 -23.71 -3.87 -7.48
CA GLY A 54 -23.51 -5.12 -8.24
C GLY A 54 -22.26 -5.91 -7.86
N ALA A 55 -21.46 -5.47 -6.87
CA ALA A 55 -20.34 -6.25 -6.36
C ALA A 55 -20.82 -7.30 -5.35
N ALA A 56 -20.43 -8.55 -5.54
CA ALA A 56 -20.69 -9.61 -4.57
C ALA A 56 -19.63 -9.64 -3.45
N ALA A 57 -18.41 -9.19 -3.78
CA ALA A 57 -17.31 -9.09 -2.83
C ALA A 57 -16.43 -7.87 -3.14
N CYS A 58 -15.85 -7.30 -2.10
CA CYS A 58 -14.88 -6.22 -2.16
C CYS A 58 -13.56 -6.65 -1.52
N VAL A 59 -12.46 -6.49 -2.24
CA VAL A 59 -11.11 -6.67 -1.71
C VAL A 59 -10.45 -5.31 -1.56
N ALA A 60 -10.39 -4.83 -0.32
CA ALA A 60 -9.66 -3.62 0.06
C ALA A 60 -8.15 -3.90 -0.03
N ALA A 61 -7.52 -3.49 -1.13
CA ALA A 61 -6.12 -3.77 -1.46
C ALA A 61 -5.29 -2.50 -1.71
N GLU A 62 -5.67 -1.39 -1.05
CA GLU A 62 -4.87 -0.18 -0.99
C GLU A 62 -3.48 -0.44 -0.37
N HIS A 63 -2.57 0.52 -0.54
CA HIS A 63 -1.26 0.44 0.11
C HIS A 63 -1.40 0.27 1.63
N PRO A 64 -0.61 -0.57 2.33
CA PRO A 64 -0.80 -0.85 3.76
C PRO A 64 -0.77 0.36 4.71
N CYS A 65 -0.23 1.48 4.25
CA CYS A 65 -0.18 2.76 4.97
C CYS A 65 -1.22 3.78 4.50
N ASP A 66 -2.09 3.43 3.55
CA ASP A 66 -3.14 4.31 3.04
C ASP A 66 -4.36 4.26 3.98
N PRO A 67 -4.76 5.37 4.62
CA PRO A 67 -5.92 5.40 5.50
C PRO A 67 -7.24 5.12 4.79
N ARG A 68 -7.31 5.27 3.46
CA ARG A 68 -8.53 5.05 2.66
C ARG A 68 -9.02 3.60 2.70
N ALA A 69 -8.16 2.64 3.02
CA ALA A 69 -8.57 1.27 3.27
C ALA A 69 -9.67 1.17 4.36
N ALA A 70 -9.68 2.12 5.32
CA ALA A 70 -10.74 2.19 6.32
C ALA A 70 -12.09 2.58 5.73
N ASP A 71 -12.11 3.51 4.77
CA ASP A 71 -13.31 3.96 4.07
C ASP A 71 -13.87 2.84 3.21
N THR A 72 -13.03 2.16 2.43
CA THR A 72 -13.42 1.00 1.62
C THR A 72 -14.12 -0.07 2.47
N VAL A 73 -13.53 -0.42 3.62
CA VAL A 73 -14.14 -1.41 4.54
C VAL A 73 -15.47 -0.91 5.12
N ARG A 74 -15.58 0.37 5.46
CA ARG A 74 -16.83 0.96 5.98
C ARG A 74 -17.93 0.96 4.91
N HIS A 75 -17.64 1.40 3.69
CA HIS A 75 -18.60 1.44 2.61
C HIS A 75 -19.06 0.04 2.19
N ALA A 76 -18.15 -0.93 2.09
CA ALA A 76 -18.52 -2.31 1.78
C ALA A 76 -19.48 -2.90 2.82
N ARG A 77 -19.19 -2.69 4.11
CA ARG A 77 -20.07 -3.11 5.20
C ARG A 77 -21.43 -2.46 5.16
N ALA A 78 -21.48 -1.15 4.94
CA ALA A 78 -22.72 -0.42 4.88
C ALA A 78 -23.57 -0.81 3.66
N ALA A 79 -22.93 -1.20 2.55
CA ALA A 79 -23.58 -1.73 1.36
C ALA A 79 -23.96 -3.22 1.47
N GLY A 80 -23.65 -3.90 2.59
CA GLY A 80 -23.89 -5.33 2.74
C GLY A 80 -22.98 -6.24 1.89
N VAL A 81 -21.88 -5.70 1.34
CA VAL A 81 -20.94 -6.43 0.49
C VAL A 81 -19.86 -7.10 1.34
N ALA A 82 -19.62 -8.39 1.09
CA ALA A 82 -18.56 -9.13 1.76
C ALA A 82 -17.19 -8.46 1.52
N VAL A 83 -16.44 -8.16 2.59
CA VAL A 83 -15.18 -7.42 2.47
C VAL A 83 -13.99 -8.18 3.06
N LEU A 84 -12.91 -8.23 2.29
CA LEU A 84 -11.61 -8.74 2.67
C LEU A 84 -10.58 -7.62 2.58
N ARG A 85 -9.65 -7.56 3.54
CA ARG A 85 -8.45 -6.73 3.44
C ARG A 85 -7.31 -7.55 2.88
N LEU A 86 -6.74 -7.14 1.74
CA LEU A 86 -5.51 -7.69 1.21
C LEU A 86 -4.33 -6.83 1.69
N CYS A 87 -3.65 -7.30 2.73
CA CYS A 87 -2.61 -6.54 3.41
C CYS A 87 -1.43 -7.45 3.79
N ARG A 88 -0.31 -7.27 3.09
CA ARG A 88 0.94 -7.97 3.40
C ARG A 88 1.45 -7.70 4.83
N PRO A 89 2.23 -8.61 5.44
CA PRO A 89 2.81 -8.42 6.77
C PRO A 89 3.65 -7.14 6.90
N GLY A 90 3.75 -6.59 8.11
CA GLY A 90 4.66 -5.49 8.43
C GLY A 90 6.11 -5.93 8.57
N TRP A 91 7.02 -4.96 8.57
CA TRP A 91 8.39 -5.23 8.97
C TRP A 91 8.47 -5.37 10.49
N HIS A 92 9.09 -6.46 10.94
CA HIS A 92 9.19 -6.77 12.36
C HIS A 92 10.59 -6.42 12.89
N PRO A 93 10.69 -5.58 13.94
CA PRO A 93 11.93 -5.39 14.69
C PRO A 93 12.26 -6.68 15.44
N ARG A 94 13.10 -7.56 14.86
CA ARG A 94 13.63 -8.70 15.61
C ARG A 94 14.94 -8.30 16.29
N GLY A 95 14.86 -8.05 17.61
CA GLY A 95 16.03 -7.92 18.50
C GLY A 95 16.87 -6.64 18.35
N ALA A 96 16.42 -5.66 17.58
CA ALA A 96 17.21 -4.46 17.30
C ALA A 96 16.88 -3.32 18.28
N ARG A 97 17.84 -2.97 19.15
CA ARG A 97 17.71 -1.89 20.17
C ARG A 97 17.44 -0.49 19.60
N ARG A 98 17.59 -0.28 18.29
CA ARG A 98 17.49 1.04 17.63
C ARG A 98 16.20 1.27 16.84
N TRP A 99 15.17 0.45 17.08
CA TRP A 99 13.87 0.61 16.45
C TRP A 99 12.91 1.40 17.34
N HIS A 100 12.29 2.41 16.74
CA HIS A 100 11.29 3.27 17.36
C HIS A 100 10.00 3.15 16.56
N VAL A 101 9.08 2.32 17.04
CA VAL A 101 7.76 2.15 16.41
C VAL A 101 6.85 3.28 16.87
N LEU A 102 6.46 4.14 15.93
CA LEU A 102 5.66 5.34 16.18
C LEU A 102 4.22 5.10 15.80
N ARG A 103 3.27 5.48 16.66
CA ARG A 103 1.84 5.36 16.34
C ARG A 103 1.42 6.37 15.27
N ARG A 104 2.05 7.54 15.25
CA ARG A 104 1.76 8.63 14.31
C ARG A 104 3.05 9.34 13.93
N ALA A 105 3.06 9.93 12.74
CA ALA A 105 4.21 10.71 12.28
C ALA A 105 4.50 11.93 13.18
N SER A 106 3.49 12.51 13.83
CA SER A 106 3.65 13.58 14.84
C SER A 106 4.58 13.22 15.99
N ASP A 107 4.77 11.92 16.28
CA ASP A 107 5.66 11.46 17.35
C ASP A 107 7.14 11.57 16.96
N LEU A 108 7.47 11.88 15.69
CA LEU A 108 8.85 12.07 15.23
C LEU A 108 9.55 13.21 16.00
N THR A 109 8.84 14.30 16.31
CA THR A 109 9.43 15.49 16.96
C THR A 109 9.89 15.24 18.40
N ARG A 110 9.32 14.23 19.07
CA ARG A 110 9.76 13.79 20.41
C ARG A 110 10.78 12.66 20.35
N THR A 111 10.89 11.97 19.22
CA THR A 111 11.71 10.76 19.06
C THR A 111 13.09 11.10 18.49
N ILE A 112 13.14 11.99 17.50
CA ILE A 112 14.36 12.38 16.81
C ILE A 112 15.00 13.55 17.57
N PRO A 113 16.24 13.42 18.05
CA PRO A 113 16.91 14.49 18.77
C PRO A 113 17.26 15.66 17.85
N PRO A 114 17.37 16.89 18.39
CA PRO A 114 17.89 18.02 17.64
C PRO A 114 19.30 17.75 17.08
N GLY A 115 19.61 18.31 15.91
CA GLY A 115 20.90 18.14 15.23
C GLY A 115 21.09 16.79 14.52
N ALA A 116 20.11 15.89 14.56
CA ALA A 116 20.19 14.62 13.86
C ALA A 116 20.23 14.81 12.33
N HIS A 117 20.89 13.87 11.63
CA HIS A 117 20.80 13.72 10.18
C HIS A 117 19.80 12.62 9.86
N VAL A 118 18.70 13.01 9.23
CA VAL A 118 17.51 12.16 9.01
C VAL A 118 17.35 11.89 7.53
N PHE A 119 17.24 10.63 7.17
CA PHE A 119 16.77 10.21 5.85
C PHE A 119 15.30 9.79 5.94
N ALA A 120 14.42 10.49 5.24
CA ALA A 120 12.99 10.22 5.19
C ALA A 120 12.60 9.54 3.87
N ALA A 121 12.12 8.30 3.99
CA ALA A 121 11.59 7.50 2.89
C ALA A 121 10.06 7.38 2.94
N THR A 122 9.38 8.41 3.44
CA THR A 122 7.94 8.43 3.70
C THR A 122 7.10 8.90 2.51
N GLY A 123 7.70 9.60 1.55
CA GLY A 123 6.99 10.27 0.46
C GLY A 123 6.46 11.65 0.88
N ARG A 124 5.39 12.13 0.25
CA ARG A 124 4.88 13.50 0.46
C ARG A 124 4.07 13.71 1.73
N GLU A 125 3.43 12.65 2.22
CA GLU A 125 2.39 12.79 3.25
C GLU A 125 2.92 13.31 4.59
N GLU A 126 4.22 13.10 4.87
CA GLU A 126 4.83 13.48 6.14
C GLU A 126 5.65 14.79 6.06
N GLU A 127 5.64 15.50 4.94
CA GLU A 127 6.44 16.72 4.74
C GLU A 127 6.20 17.76 5.83
N VAL A 128 4.94 17.96 6.24
CA VAL A 128 4.56 18.95 7.27
C VAL A 128 5.22 18.66 8.61
N VAL A 129 5.25 17.38 9.03
CA VAL A 129 5.86 17.01 10.31
C VAL A 129 7.38 16.96 10.20
N LEU A 130 7.93 16.51 9.07
CA LEU A 130 9.37 16.48 8.84
C LEU A 130 9.99 17.87 8.94
N ARG A 131 9.32 18.91 8.41
CA ARG A 131 9.74 20.31 8.51
C ARG A 131 9.76 20.86 9.94
N ARG A 132 9.09 20.19 10.89
CA ARG A 132 9.07 20.59 12.31
C ARG A 132 10.22 19.97 13.10
N LEU A 133 10.98 19.06 12.50
CA LEU A 133 12.15 18.48 13.14
C LEU A 133 13.26 19.53 13.25
N ARG A 134 13.91 19.59 14.41
CA ARG A 134 15.12 20.41 14.62
C ARG A 134 16.34 19.66 14.11
N ALA A 135 16.31 19.17 12.88
CA ALA A 135 17.24 18.20 12.31
C ALA A 135 17.51 18.51 10.82
N THR A 136 18.62 18.00 10.29
CA THR A 136 18.89 18.02 8.84
C THR A 136 18.12 16.87 8.20
N VAL A 137 17.10 17.18 7.39
CA VAL A 137 16.21 16.16 6.82
C VAL A 137 16.40 16.04 5.31
N TYR A 138 16.87 14.86 4.89
CA TYR A 138 16.96 14.41 3.51
C TYR A 138 15.70 13.63 3.15
N LEU A 139 14.91 14.12 2.19
CA LEU A 139 13.66 13.52 1.75
C LEU A 139 13.85 12.81 0.41
N ARG A 140 13.59 11.50 0.35
CA ARG A 140 13.60 10.76 -0.92
C ARG A 140 12.48 11.26 -1.84
N ARG A 141 12.84 11.63 -3.08
CA ARG A 141 11.93 12.08 -4.14
C ARG A 141 12.10 11.24 -5.40
N ARG A 142 11.06 11.26 -6.24
CA ARG A 142 11.03 10.69 -7.58
C ARG A 142 10.69 11.79 -8.59
N GLY A 143 11.36 11.77 -9.73
CA GLY A 143 11.10 12.65 -10.87
C GLY A 143 11.64 14.07 -10.71
N GLY A 144 12.75 14.25 -9.99
CA GLY A 144 13.48 15.52 -9.87
C GLY A 144 12.69 16.62 -9.15
N ARG A 145 11.70 16.25 -8.34
CA ARG A 145 10.82 17.22 -7.69
C ARG A 145 11.50 17.81 -6.47
N ASP A 146 11.55 19.14 -6.44
CA ASP A 146 12.04 19.89 -5.29
C ASP A 146 11.38 19.47 -3.99
N ALA A 147 12.16 19.53 -2.92
CA ALA A 147 11.64 19.38 -1.57
C ALA A 147 11.05 20.71 -1.11
N PRO A 148 10.03 20.69 -0.24
CA PRO A 148 9.55 21.89 0.43
C PRO A 148 10.69 22.61 1.17
N PRO A 149 10.58 23.95 1.36
CA PRO A 149 11.55 24.70 2.16
C PRO A 149 11.81 24.07 3.53
N GLY A 150 13.08 23.95 3.89
CA GLY A 150 13.52 23.31 5.14
C GLY A 150 13.77 21.80 5.04
N LEU A 151 13.59 21.20 3.86
CA LEU A 151 13.96 19.81 3.57
C LEU A 151 14.95 19.76 2.39
N ILE A 152 15.83 18.76 2.38
CA ILE A 152 16.81 18.54 1.31
C ILE A 152 16.29 17.42 0.42
N ALA A 153 16.05 17.68 -0.86
CA ALA A 153 15.62 16.65 -1.80
C ALA A 153 16.76 15.68 -2.10
N VAL A 154 16.48 14.38 -2.04
CA VAL A 154 17.37 13.35 -2.57
C VAL A 154 16.61 12.57 -3.63
N GLU A 155 16.97 12.79 -4.88
CA GLU A 155 16.36 12.10 -6.01
C GLU A 155 16.72 10.61 -5.99
N GLY A 156 15.78 9.75 -6.37
CA GLY A 156 16.08 8.33 -6.57
C GLY A 156 14.91 7.56 -7.18
N THR A 157 15.23 6.74 -8.18
CA THR A 157 14.28 5.91 -8.89
C THR A 157 14.58 4.44 -8.59
N PRO A 158 13.57 3.62 -8.24
CA PRO A 158 13.78 2.19 -8.05
C PRO A 158 14.19 1.50 -9.37
N PRO A 159 14.84 0.32 -9.32
CA PRO A 159 15.13 -0.46 -8.13
C PRO A 159 16.27 0.13 -7.29
N PHE A 160 16.11 0.08 -5.96
CA PHE A 160 17.14 0.48 -5.02
C PHE A 160 17.93 -0.76 -4.57
N THR A 161 19.22 -0.62 -4.32
CA THR A 161 20.06 -1.70 -3.77
C THR A 161 20.49 -1.36 -2.35
N ILE A 162 20.79 -2.39 -1.55
CA ILE A 162 21.29 -2.17 -0.17
C ILE A 162 22.63 -1.42 -0.22
N ALA A 163 23.52 -1.80 -1.14
CA ALA A 163 24.85 -1.20 -1.27
C ALA A 163 24.77 0.30 -1.61
N ASP A 164 23.89 0.69 -2.53
CA ASP A 164 23.71 2.10 -2.90
C ASP A 164 23.12 2.92 -1.75
N GLU A 165 22.15 2.37 -1.01
CA GLU A 165 21.58 3.07 0.15
C GLU A 165 22.60 3.17 1.29
N MET A 166 23.43 2.14 1.51
CA MET A 166 24.52 2.21 2.51
C MET A 166 25.53 3.31 2.17
N ARG A 167 25.97 3.36 0.91
CA ARG A 167 26.89 4.38 0.41
C ARG A 167 26.30 5.78 0.58
N LEU A 168 25.07 5.98 0.12
CA LEU A 168 24.36 7.25 0.25
C LEU A 168 24.20 7.68 1.72
N PHE A 169 23.82 6.75 2.60
CA PHE A 169 23.67 7.07 4.03
C PHE A 169 25.00 7.44 4.67
N GLY A 170 26.10 6.80 4.28
CA GLY A 170 27.45 7.15 4.71
C GLY A 170 27.86 8.55 4.22
N GLU A 171 27.71 8.83 2.93
CA GLU A 171 28.05 10.13 2.31
C GLU A 171 27.29 11.30 2.94
N LEU A 172 26.02 11.10 3.30
CA LEU A 172 25.17 12.12 3.92
C LEU A 172 25.28 12.15 5.47
N GLY A 173 26.05 11.25 6.07
CA GLY A 173 26.19 11.13 7.52
C GLY A 173 24.87 10.83 8.24
N ILE A 174 23.99 10.03 7.63
CA ILE A 174 22.66 9.74 8.17
C ILE A 174 22.78 8.95 9.47
N GLY A 175 22.11 9.43 10.53
CA GLY A 175 21.97 8.71 11.80
C GLY A 175 20.59 8.09 12.01
N TRP A 176 19.58 8.55 11.26
CA TRP A 176 18.19 8.17 11.41
C TRP A 176 17.52 7.88 10.07
N LEU A 177 16.86 6.73 9.95
CA LEU A 177 15.96 6.41 8.85
C LEU A 177 14.50 6.52 9.33
N VAL A 178 13.69 7.31 8.63
CA VAL A 178 12.25 7.42 8.84
C VAL A 178 11.50 6.76 7.68
N LEU A 179 10.61 5.82 8.00
CA LEU A 179 9.77 5.13 7.02
C LEU A 179 8.40 4.80 7.60
N ARG A 180 7.41 4.56 6.72
CA ARG A 180 6.11 3.98 7.10
C ARG A 180 6.18 2.47 6.99
N ASP A 181 5.47 1.72 7.83
CA ASP A 181 5.43 0.26 7.81
C ASP A 181 4.68 -0.34 6.60
N ALA A 182 5.25 -0.13 5.42
CA ALA A 182 4.71 -0.62 4.16
C ALA A 182 4.84 -2.14 4.00
N GLY A 183 5.84 -2.76 4.65
CA GLY A 183 6.07 -4.21 4.66
C GLY A 183 6.45 -4.83 3.30
N GLY A 184 6.71 -4.03 2.26
CA GLY A 184 6.97 -4.50 0.90
C GLY A 184 8.39 -4.21 0.41
N GLU A 185 8.80 -4.82 -0.69
CA GLU A 185 10.20 -4.77 -1.17
C GLU A 185 10.68 -3.38 -1.59
N GLY A 186 9.80 -2.48 -2.04
CA GLY A 186 10.21 -1.19 -2.62
C GLY A 186 11.04 -0.28 -1.71
N ALA A 187 10.86 -0.37 -0.38
CA ALA A 187 11.65 0.37 0.61
C ALA A 187 12.53 -0.54 1.49
N ARG A 188 12.51 -1.86 1.24
CA ARG A 188 13.30 -2.83 1.99
C ARG A 188 14.83 -2.58 1.92
N PRO A 189 15.42 -2.20 0.76
CA PRO A 189 16.85 -1.90 0.68
C PRO A 189 17.32 -0.81 1.64
N LYS A 190 16.50 0.24 1.84
CA LYS A 190 16.79 1.35 2.77
C LYS A 190 16.79 0.85 4.22
N LEU A 191 15.78 0.06 4.56
CA LEU A 191 15.66 -0.52 5.89
C LEU A 191 16.86 -1.43 6.21
N ASP A 192 17.23 -2.30 5.29
CA ASP A 192 18.34 -3.23 5.51
C ASP A 192 19.70 -2.50 5.52
N ALA A 193 19.90 -1.47 4.69
CA ALA A 193 21.08 -0.60 4.73
C ALA A 193 21.21 0.13 6.08
N ALA A 194 20.11 0.71 6.58
CA ALA A 194 20.09 1.37 7.88
C ALA A 194 20.43 0.39 9.02
N ARG A 195 19.96 -0.85 8.93
CA ARG A 195 20.32 -1.89 9.92
C ARG A 195 21.79 -2.25 9.85
N ALA A 196 22.34 -2.43 8.65
CA ALA A 196 23.76 -2.77 8.46
C ALA A 196 24.69 -1.67 9.00
N LEU A 197 24.30 -0.41 8.85
CA LEU A 197 25.02 0.75 9.39
C LEU A 197 24.72 1.06 10.87
N GLY A 198 23.83 0.30 11.51
CA GLY A 198 23.46 0.54 12.91
C GLY A 198 22.69 1.85 13.14
N LEU A 199 21.97 2.35 12.14
CA LEU A 199 21.18 3.59 12.26
C LEU A 199 19.97 3.40 13.16
N HIS A 200 19.46 4.52 13.69
CA HIS A 200 18.14 4.53 14.31
C HIS A 200 17.05 4.43 13.25
N ILE A 201 16.02 3.63 13.52
CA ILE A 201 14.89 3.43 12.61
C ILE A 201 13.63 3.93 13.30
N ALA A 202 13.06 5.01 12.78
CA ALA A 202 11.73 5.48 13.17
C ALA A 202 10.70 4.92 12.17
N LEU A 203 9.95 3.92 12.62
CA LEU A 203 8.93 3.24 11.82
C LEU A 203 7.55 3.77 12.19
N ILE A 204 6.92 4.52 11.28
CA ILE A 204 5.54 4.99 11.44
C ILE A 204 4.59 3.83 11.17
N ALA A 205 3.78 3.49 12.17
CA ALA A 205 2.81 2.42 12.12
C ALA A 205 1.72 2.68 11.06
N ARG A 206 1.10 1.58 10.61
CA ARG A 206 -0.06 1.60 9.72
C ARG A 206 -1.26 2.28 10.39
N PRO A 207 -2.17 2.90 9.62
CA PRO A 207 -3.42 3.40 10.16
C PRO A 207 -4.22 2.28 10.83
N ALA A 208 -4.95 2.61 11.90
CA ALA A 208 -5.90 1.70 12.50
C ALA A 208 -7.09 1.52 11.54
N LEU A 209 -7.39 0.27 11.19
CA LEU A 209 -8.45 -0.06 10.24
C LEU A 209 -9.59 -0.78 10.95
N PRO A 210 -10.85 -0.65 10.48
CA PRO A 210 -11.96 -1.45 10.98
C PRO A 210 -11.63 -2.94 10.90
N ASN A 211 -12.16 -3.74 11.83
CA ASN A 211 -11.98 -5.19 11.80
C ASN A 211 -12.47 -5.74 10.44
N ALA A 212 -11.80 -6.71 9.84
CA ALA A 212 -12.26 -7.42 8.64
C ALA A 212 -11.33 -8.63 8.46
N PRO A 213 -11.76 -9.72 7.81
CA PRO A 213 -10.85 -10.77 7.40
C PRO A 213 -9.63 -10.19 6.67
N VAL A 214 -8.44 -10.74 6.93
CA VAL A 214 -7.20 -10.27 6.32
C VAL A 214 -6.54 -11.42 5.55
N ALA A 215 -6.30 -11.19 4.27
CA ALA A 215 -5.39 -11.99 3.45
C ALA A 215 -4.03 -11.28 3.37
N ARG A 216 -2.95 -12.04 3.57
CA ARG A 216 -1.57 -11.54 3.50
C ARG A 216 -0.99 -11.60 2.09
N THR A 217 -1.61 -12.38 1.21
CA THR A 217 -1.17 -12.61 -0.17
C THR A 217 -2.34 -12.64 -1.13
N SER A 218 -2.10 -12.38 -2.42
CA SER A 218 -3.11 -12.54 -3.47
C SER A 218 -3.65 -13.98 -3.52
N LYS A 219 -2.81 -14.99 -3.26
CA LYS A 219 -3.24 -16.40 -3.18
C LYS A 219 -4.23 -16.66 -2.05
N GLU A 220 -4.02 -16.07 -0.88
CA GLU A 220 -4.97 -16.15 0.23
C GLU A 220 -6.29 -15.44 -0.09
N ALA A 221 -6.22 -14.28 -0.73
CA ALA A 221 -7.41 -13.56 -1.17
C ALA A 221 -8.21 -14.32 -2.22
N LEU A 222 -7.52 -14.93 -3.20
CA LEU A 222 -8.13 -15.80 -4.20
C LEU A 222 -8.85 -16.99 -3.55
N ARG A 223 -8.23 -17.61 -2.53
CA ARG A 223 -8.86 -18.70 -1.78
C ARG A 223 -10.14 -18.23 -1.08
N TRP A 224 -10.10 -17.05 -0.45
CA TRP A 224 -11.27 -16.46 0.20
C TRP A 224 -12.39 -16.17 -0.80
N LEU A 225 -12.08 -15.59 -1.97
CA LEU A 225 -13.07 -15.34 -3.02
C LEU A 225 -13.74 -16.66 -3.48
N ARG A 226 -12.97 -17.72 -3.70
CA ARG A 226 -13.49 -19.04 -4.09
C ARG A 226 -14.34 -19.72 -3.01
N GLN A 227 -14.19 -19.33 -1.74
CA GLN A 227 -15.00 -19.87 -0.65
C GLN A 227 -16.37 -19.20 -0.56
N ILE A 228 -16.47 -17.93 -0.93
CA ILE A 228 -17.70 -17.14 -0.77
C ILE A 228 -18.47 -16.94 -2.07
N LEU A 229 -17.81 -17.12 -3.22
CA LEU A 229 -18.41 -17.04 -4.55
C LEU A 229 -18.59 -18.46 -5.12
N PRO A 230 -19.70 -18.74 -5.83
CA PRO A 230 -19.93 -20.03 -6.48
C PRO A 230 -18.80 -20.39 -7.46
N SER A 231 -18.52 -21.69 -7.63
CA SER A 231 -17.42 -22.16 -8.47
C SER A 231 -17.67 -22.04 -9.99
N ASP A 232 -18.89 -21.72 -10.40
CA ASP A 232 -19.35 -21.73 -11.80
C ASP A 232 -19.83 -20.36 -12.31
N ALA A 233 -19.17 -19.27 -11.91
CA ALA A 233 -19.49 -17.92 -12.39
C ALA A 233 -18.35 -17.27 -13.19
#